data_AF-Q2FSD3-F1
#
_entry.id   AF-Q2FSD3-F1
#
_cell.length_a   1.000
_cell.length_b   1.000
_cell.length_c   1.000
_cell.angle_alpha   90.00
_cell.angle_beta   90.00
_cell.angle_gamma   90.00
#
_symmetry.space_group_name_H-M   'P 1'
#
loop_
_entity.id
_entity.type
_entity.pdbx_description
1 polymer ?
#
loop_
_entity_poly.entity_id
_entity_poly.type
_entity_poly.pdbx_seq_one_letter_code
_entity_poly.pdbx_strand_id
1 'polypeptide(L)'
;MYPILVNSLLTCPIVKKGEYNYFVHPITDGIPDIDPGLLREIAVGMIRLLDLTDVKYIVTAEAMGIPIATAISLMTDIPVNIIRKRKYGLPGECDVCQVTGYSKGEMYINGICTGDRIVIVDDVISTGGTMNGIIKSLQSIGAEIADIGFVIKKGNPSLKLPYSYLVSIEVTDRVRIIDQSF
;
A
#
# COMPACT_ATOMS: atom_id res chain seq x y z
N MET A 1 9.19 0.81 17.02
CA MET A 1 8.19 1.82 17.41
C MET A 1 8.27 2.98 16.44
N TYR A 2 7.12 3.56 16.11
CA TYR A 2 6.96 4.60 15.09
C TYR A 2 6.37 5.87 15.73
N PRO A 3 7.14 6.60 16.57
CA PRO A 3 6.61 7.73 17.31
C PRO A 3 6.04 8.85 16.41
N ILE A 4 6.65 9.12 15.25
CA ILE A 4 6.17 10.16 14.34
C ILE A 4 4.85 9.73 13.69
N LEU A 5 4.77 8.50 13.17
CA LEU A 5 3.57 7.93 12.56
C LEU A 5 2.42 7.78 13.57
N VAL A 6 2.70 7.29 14.77
CA VAL A 6 1.69 7.16 15.83
C VAL A 6 1.14 8.53 16.20
N ASN A 7 2.01 9.52 16.39
CA ASN A 7 1.56 10.88 16.70
C ASN A 7 0.73 11.46 15.54
N SER A 8 1.17 11.33 14.29
CA SER A 8 0.46 11.86 13.13
C SER A 8 -0.93 11.23 12.97
N LEU A 9 -1.07 9.93 13.24
CA LEU A 9 -2.35 9.24 13.25
C LEU A 9 -3.27 9.73 14.37
N LEU A 10 -2.76 9.87 15.60
CA LEU A 10 -3.55 10.31 16.76
C LEU A 10 -4.06 11.75 16.61
N THR A 11 -3.34 12.61 15.90
CA THR A 11 -3.69 14.03 15.73
C THR A 11 -4.39 14.34 14.41
N CYS A 12 -4.56 13.36 13.51
CA CYS A 12 -5.14 13.61 12.20
C CYS A 12 -6.65 13.97 12.29
N PRO A 13 -7.15 14.83 11.39
CA PRO A 13 -8.55 15.19 11.39
C PRO A 13 -9.44 14.02 10.97
N ILE A 14 -10.60 13.92 11.62
CA ILE A 14 -11.70 13.04 11.21
C ILE A 14 -12.76 13.87 10.49
N VAL A 15 -13.15 13.44 9.29
CA VAL A 15 -14.26 14.01 8.52
C VAL A 15 -15.38 12.99 8.38
N LYS A 16 -16.63 13.45 8.40
CA LYS A 16 -17.79 12.60 8.11
C LYS A 16 -18.01 12.45 6.61
N LYS A 17 -18.02 11.22 6.12
CA LYS A 17 -18.50 10.85 4.77
C LYS A 17 -19.82 10.10 4.93
N GLY A 18 -20.93 10.84 4.99
CA GLY A 18 -22.21 10.30 5.45
C GLY A 18 -22.12 9.91 6.93
N GLU A 19 -22.54 8.68 7.26
CA GLU A 19 -22.42 8.13 8.63
C GLU A 19 -21.02 7.58 8.94
N TYR A 20 -20.12 7.55 7.95
CA TYR A 20 -18.78 6.98 8.10
C TYR A 20 -17.76 8.03 8.56
N ASN A 21 -17.04 7.74 9.65
CA ASN A 21 -15.91 8.55 10.08
C ASN A 21 -14.67 8.18 9.26
N TYR A 22 -14.15 9.15 8.51
CA TYR A 22 -12.99 9.03 7.63
C TYR A 22 -11.84 9.85 8.20
N PHE A 23 -10.72 9.20 8.51
CA PHE A 23 -9.51 9.90 8.92
C PHE A 23 -8.79 10.43 7.67
N VAL A 24 -8.32 11.67 7.72
CA VAL A 24 -7.54 12.28 6.64
C VAL A 24 -6.11 12.43 7.12
N HIS A 25 -5.18 11.74 6.47
CA HIS A 25 -3.81 11.65 6.97
C HIS A 25 -2.79 11.90 5.84
N PRO A 26 -1.64 12.53 6.15
CA PRO A 26 -0.54 12.75 5.20
C PRO A 26 -0.25 11.58 4.26
N ILE A 27 -0.15 10.38 4.83
CA ILE A 27 0.25 9.18 4.10
C ILE A 27 -0.88 8.58 3.26
N THR A 28 -2.15 8.75 3.68
CA THR A 28 -3.29 8.12 3.02
C THR A 28 -4.06 9.04 2.08
N ASP A 29 -3.83 10.34 2.19
CA ASP A 29 -4.56 11.36 1.43
C ASP A 29 -3.63 12.42 0.83
N GLY A 30 -2.36 12.47 1.24
CA GLY A 30 -1.42 13.52 0.81
C GLY A 30 -1.69 14.89 1.43
N ILE A 31 -2.48 14.96 2.51
CA ILE A 31 -2.98 16.20 3.11
C ILE A 31 -2.59 16.26 4.61
N PRO A 32 -2.10 17.42 5.11
CA PRO A 32 -1.80 18.64 4.36
C PRO A 32 -0.54 18.54 3.50
N ASP A 33 0.44 17.77 3.95
CA ASP A 33 1.69 17.48 3.25
C ASP A 33 2.27 16.16 3.77
N ILE A 34 3.19 15.55 3.02
CA ILE A 34 3.93 14.37 3.46
C ILE A 34 5.27 14.84 4.03
N ASP A 35 5.35 14.98 5.35
CA ASP A 35 6.57 15.34 6.04
C ASP A 35 7.70 14.34 5.77
N PRO A 36 8.92 14.78 5.39
CA PRO A 36 10.05 13.88 5.13
C PRO A 36 10.49 13.05 6.34
N GLY A 37 10.32 13.56 7.56
CA GLY A 37 10.57 12.83 8.81
C GLY A 37 9.63 11.64 8.97
N LEU A 38 8.33 11.88 8.78
CA LEU A 38 7.31 10.83 8.78
C LEU A 38 7.58 9.78 7.68
N LEU A 39 7.83 10.22 6.44
CA LEU A 39 8.08 9.31 5.33
C LEU A 39 9.34 8.45 5.55
N ARG A 40 10.39 9.02 6.14
CA ARG A 40 11.62 8.29 6.48
C ARG A 40 11.39 7.25 7.57
N GLU A 41 10.64 7.58 8.63
CA GLU A 41 10.30 6.63 9.69
C GLU A 41 9.53 5.42 9.12
N ILE A 42 8.57 5.70 8.23
CA ILE A 42 7.81 4.67 7.52
C ILE A 42 8.72 3.83 6.65
N ALA A 43 9.55 4.43 5.80
CA ALA A 43 10.42 3.69 4.89
C ALA A 43 11.39 2.76 5.66
N VAL A 44 12.00 3.24 6.75
CA VAL A 44 12.85 2.42 7.63
C VAL A 44 12.06 1.26 8.23
N GLY A 45 10.83 1.51 8.70
CA GLY A 45 9.95 0.48 9.23
C GLY A 45 9.63 -0.60 8.19
N MET A 46 9.24 -0.17 6.99
CA MET A 46 8.92 -1.08 5.89
C MET A 46 10.13 -1.92 5.46
N ILE A 47 11.32 -1.32 5.35
CA ILE A 47 12.55 -2.05 4.98
C ILE A 47 12.91 -3.12 6.01
N ARG A 48 12.64 -2.89 7.29
CA ARG A 48 12.86 -3.88 8.36
C ARG A 48 11.85 -5.02 8.33
N LEU A 49 10.63 -4.71 7.93
CA LEU A 49 9.51 -5.62 7.97
C LEU A 49 9.43 -6.55 6.75
N LEU A 50 9.81 -6.03 5.58
CA LEU A 50 9.67 -6.70 4.30
C LEU A 50 10.83 -7.65 4.01
N ASP A 51 10.53 -8.82 3.44
CA ASP A 51 11.55 -9.65 2.79
C ASP A 51 11.95 -9.07 1.42
N LEU A 52 13.06 -8.34 1.40
CA LEU A 52 13.62 -7.69 0.21
C LEU A 52 14.66 -8.53 -0.55
N THR A 53 14.87 -9.78 -0.17
CA THR A 53 15.91 -10.65 -0.77
C THR A 53 15.64 -10.88 -2.26
N ASP A 54 16.59 -10.60 -3.15
CA ASP A 54 16.44 -10.81 -4.61
C ASP A 54 15.19 -10.16 -5.25
N VAL A 55 14.63 -9.14 -4.61
CA VAL A 55 13.45 -8.44 -5.12
C VAL A 55 13.83 -7.56 -6.30
N LYS A 56 13.13 -7.75 -7.42
CA LYS A 56 13.30 -6.97 -8.65
C LYS A 56 12.53 -5.66 -8.63
N TYR A 57 11.31 -5.67 -8.10
CA TYR A 57 10.45 -4.49 -8.04
C TYR A 57 9.76 -4.32 -6.70
N ILE A 58 9.73 -3.08 -6.23
CA ILE A 58 8.75 -2.60 -5.25
C ILE A 58 7.50 -2.18 -6.03
N VAL A 59 6.41 -2.90 -5.85
CA VAL A 59 5.15 -2.70 -6.56
C VAL A 59 4.19 -1.90 -5.69
N THR A 60 3.55 -0.88 -6.25
CA THR A 60 2.51 -0.10 -5.57
C THR A 60 1.43 0.31 -6.55
N ALA A 61 0.19 0.50 -6.07
CA ALA A 61 -0.85 1.15 -6.85
C ALA A 61 -0.80 2.67 -6.70
N GLU A 62 -1.28 3.40 -7.70
CA GLU A 62 -1.41 4.85 -7.60
C GLU A 62 -2.60 5.27 -6.69
N ALA A 63 -2.47 6.33 -5.90
CA ALA A 63 -1.36 7.30 -5.85
C ALA A 63 -0.58 7.27 -4.53
N MET A 64 -1.19 6.82 -3.43
CA MET A 64 -0.69 7.07 -2.07
C MET A 64 0.45 6.13 -1.63
N GLY A 65 0.53 4.93 -2.21
CA GLY A 65 1.71 4.08 -2.02
C GLY A 65 2.97 4.56 -2.77
N ILE A 66 2.86 5.48 -3.74
CA ILE A 66 4.01 5.96 -4.53
C ILE A 66 5.08 6.66 -3.68
N PRO A 67 4.76 7.62 -2.79
CA PRO A 67 5.75 8.21 -1.88
C PRO A 67 6.48 7.16 -1.04
N ILE A 68 5.76 6.16 -0.53
CA ILE A 68 6.32 5.08 0.31
C ILE A 68 7.28 4.22 -0.53
N ALA A 69 6.81 3.72 -1.67
CA ALA A 69 7.62 2.89 -2.57
C ALA A 69 8.88 3.64 -3.05
N THR A 70 8.75 4.93 -3.37
CA THR A 70 9.88 5.77 -3.80
C THR A 70 10.90 5.94 -2.67
N ALA A 71 10.45 6.16 -1.43
CA ALA A 71 11.35 6.28 -0.28
C ALA A 71 12.10 4.96 -0.01
N ILE A 72 11.41 3.82 -0.08
CA ILE A 72 12.04 2.49 0.06
C ILE A 72 13.05 2.26 -1.07
N SER A 73 12.67 2.57 -2.32
CA SER A 73 13.53 2.42 -3.49
C SER A 73 14.84 3.20 -3.36
N LEU A 74 14.76 4.47 -2.96
CA LEU A 74 15.95 5.32 -2.76
C LEU A 74 16.88 4.82 -1.64
N MET A 75 16.38 3.97 -0.74
CA MET A 75 17.16 3.43 0.38
C MET A 75 17.68 2.00 0.12
N THR A 76 17.16 1.33 -0.90
CA THR A 76 17.43 -0.11 -1.17
C THR A 76 17.97 -0.35 -2.58
N ASP A 77 17.98 0.68 -3.43
CA ASP A 77 18.29 0.61 -4.86
C ASP A 77 17.41 -0.35 -5.67
N ILE A 78 16.27 -0.80 -5.11
CA ILE A 78 15.29 -1.62 -5.80
C ILE A 78 14.36 -0.72 -6.63
N PRO A 79 14.18 -0.97 -7.94
CA PRO A 79 13.29 -0.16 -8.78
C PRO A 79 11.80 -0.23 -8.36
N VAL A 80 11.06 0.85 -8.58
CA VAL A 80 9.61 0.91 -8.35
C VAL A 80 8.83 0.57 -9.62
N ASN A 81 7.82 -0.29 -9.50
CA ASN A 81 6.80 -0.52 -10.52
C ASN A 81 5.43 -0.02 -10.04
N ILE A 82 4.78 0.82 -10.83
CA ILE A 82 3.53 1.47 -10.44
C ILE A 82 2.39 0.87 -11.25
N ILE A 83 1.40 0.33 -10.55
CA ILE A 83 0.11 -0.08 -11.11
C ILE A 83 -0.74 1.18 -11.30
N ARG A 84 -1.15 1.45 -12.54
CA ARG A 84 -1.79 2.70 -12.94
C ARG A 84 -3.29 2.51 -13.19
N LYS A 85 -4.11 3.55 -13.02
CA LYS A 85 -5.53 3.52 -13.43
C LYS A 85 -5.71 3.91 -14.90
N ARG A 86 -4.64 4.35 -15.57
CA ARG A 86 -4.64 4.69 -17.00
C ARG A 86 -4.01 3.56 -17.81
N LYS A 87 -4.73 3.11 -18.85
CA LYS A 87 -4.25 2.18 -19.86
C LYS A 87 -3.27 2.86 -20.81
N TYR A 88 -2.17 2.19 -21.15
CA TYR A 88 -1.19 2.69 -22.13
C TYR A 88 -1.15 1.85 -23.42
N GLY A 89 -1.71 0.64 -23.43
CA GLY A 89 -1.70 -0.24 -24.59
C GLY A 89 -0.31 -0.75 -24.95
N LEU A 90 0.61 -0.80 -23.97
CA LEU A 90 1.95 -1.33 -24.18
C LEU A 90 1.94 -2.87 -24.29
N PRO A 91 2.89 -3.47 -25.03
CA PRO A 91 3.03 -4.92 -25.05
C PRO A 91 3.22 -5.48 -23.64
N GLY A 92 2.42 -6.49 -23.28
CA GLY A 92 2.46 -7.13 -21.96
C GLY A 92 1.67 -6.40 -20.87
N GLU A 93 0.94 -5.33 -21.19
CA GLU A 93 0.03 -4.69 -20.24
C GLU A 93 -1.08 -5.66 -19.79
N CYS A 94 -1.28 -5.79 -18.48
CA CYS A 94 -2.26 -6.69 -17.87
C CYS A 94 -3.34 -5.90 -17.12
N ASP A 95 -4.60 -6.22 -17.41
CA ASP A 95 -5.76 -5.62 -16.76
C ASP A 95 -6.00 -6.26 -15.37
N VAL A 96 -6.06 -5.43 -14.34
CA VAL A 96 -6.44 -5.84 -12.98
C VAL A 96 -7.95 -5.71 -12.85
N CYS A 97 -8.66 -6.84 -13.00
CA CYS A 97 -10.11 -6.86 -12.87
C CYS A 97 -10.54 -6.85 -11.39
N GLN A 98 -11.04 -5.70 -10.92
CA GLN A 98 -11.83 -5.66 -9.70
C GLN A 98 -13.26 -6.15 -9.98
N VAL A 99 -13.67 -7.25 -9.33
CA VAL A 99 -15.06 -7.73 -9.38
C VAL A 99 -15.87 -6.94 -8.36
N THR A 100 -16.19 -5.68 -8.66
CA THR A 100 -17.14 -4.89 -7.88
C THR A 100 -18.28 -4.49 -8.80
N GLY A 101 -19.50 -4.91 -8.45
CA GLY A 101 -20.66 -5.09 -9.33
C GLY A 101 -21.13 -3.90 -10.18
N TYR A 102 -20.54 -2.72 -10.08
CA TYR A 102 -20.94 -1.55 -10.87
C TYR A 102 -19.78 -0.68 -11.39
N SER A 103 -18.54 -0.99 -11.03
CA SER A 103 -17.37 -0.21 -11.43
C SER A 103 -16.18 -1.14 -11.60
N LYS A 104 -15.86 -1.46 -12.85
CA LYS A 104 -14.52 -1.95 -13.19
C LYS A 104 -13.58 -0.77 -13.05
N GLY A 105 -13.07 -0.53 -11.85
CA GLY A 105 -11.84 0.24 -11.70
C GLY A 105 -10.75 -0.56 -12.38
N GLU A 106 -10.48 -0.28 -13.65
CA GLU A 106 -9.42 -0.95 -14.38
C GLU A 106 -8.09 -0.33 -13.95
N MET A 107 -7.30 -1.11 -13.23
CA MET A 107 -5.90 -0.83 -12.99
C MET A 107 -5.08 -1.66 -13.97
N TYR A 108 -3.88 -1.20 -14.33
CA TYR A 108 -3.06 -1.78 -15.39
C TYR A 108 -1.64 -1.98 -14.87
N ILE A 109 -1.17 -3.23 -14.97
CA ILE A 109 0.20 -3.63 -14.62
C ILE A 109 1.03 -3.64 -15.91
N ASN A 110 2.21 -3.02 -15.88
CA ASN A 110 3.13 -2.97 -16.99
C ASN A 110 4.54 -3.37 -16.55
N GLY A 111 5.28 -4.09 -17.39
CA GLY A 111 6.71 -4.36 -17.17
C GLY A 111 7.05 -5.41 -16.10
N ILE A 112 6.05 -6.10 -15.53
CA ILE A 112 6.27 -7.26 -14.66
C ILE A 112 6.14 -8.53 -15.52
N CYS A 113 7.12 -9.43 -15.39
CA CYS A 113 7.21 -10.67 -16.14
C CYS A 113 7.08 -11.90 -15.23
N THR A 114 6.85 -13.07 -15.83
CA THR A 114 6.90 -14.35 -15.13
C THR A 114 8.26 -14.56 -14.46
N GLY A 115 8.25 -14.99 -13.20
CA GLY A 115 9.45 -15.22 -12.40
C GLY A 115 10.04 -13.96 -11.75
N ASP A 116 9.48 -12.78 -12.02
CA ASP A 116 9.88 -11.57 -11.30
C ASP A 116 9.48 -11.69 -9.82
N ARG A 117 10.47 -11.63 -8.93
CA ARG A 117 10.26 -11.54 -7.49
C ARG A 117 9.96 -10.11 -7.10
N ILE A 118 8.84 -9.87 -6.45
CA ILE A 118 8.33 -8.54 -6.13
C ILE A 118 7.87 -8.45 -4.68
N VAL A 119 7.93 -7.26 -4.12
CA VAL A 119 7.18 -6.91 -2.90
C VAL A 119 6.11 -5.89 -3.24
N ILE A 120 4.98 -5.97 -2.55
CA ILE A 120 3.90 -4.99 -2.72
C ILE A 120 3.88 -4.08 -1.49
N VAL A 121 3.83 -2.77 -1.69
CA VAL A 121 3.68 -1.80 -0.60
C VAL A 121 2.50 -0.88 -0.88
N ASP A 122 1.77 -0.52 0.17
CA ASP A 122 0.70 0.48 0.08
C ASP A 122 0.53 1.25 1.40
N ASP A 123 -0.24 2.33 1.35
CA ASP A 123 -0.50 3.20 2.50
C ASP A 123 -1.42 2.53 3.54
N VAL A 124 -2.58 2.00 3.11
CA VAL A 124 -3.60 1.49 4.03
C VAL A 124 -4.35 0.29 3.47
N ILE A 125 -4.47 -0.75 4.29
CA ILE A 125 -5.40 -1.85 4.05
C ILE A 125 -6.66 -1.70 4.91
N SER A 126 -7.84 -1.78 4.28
CA SER A 126 -9.13 -1.61 4.95
C SER A 126 -10.08 -2.81 4.77
N THR A 127 -10.41 -3.17 3.53
CA THR A 127 -11.19 -4.39 3.22
C THR A 127 -10.31 -5.50 2.63
N GLY A 128 -9.27 -5.13 1.87
CA GLY A 128 -8.42 -6.03 1.11
C GLY A 128 -8.91 -6.30 -0.32
N GLY A 129 -10.08 -5.79 -0.73
CA GLY A 129 -10.68 -6.06 -2.05
C GLY A 129 -9.77 -5.65 -3.23
N THR A 130 -9.29 -4.39 -3.23
CA THR A 130 -8.35 -3.86 -4.22
C THR A 130 -7.08 -4.72 -4.31
N MET A 131 -6.47 -5.00 -3.16
CA MET A 131 -5.21 -5.75 -3.11
C MET A 131 -5.39 -7.20 -3.55
N ASN A 132 -6.50 -7.87 -3.21
CA ASN A 132 -6.79 -9.21 -3.71
C ASN A 132 -6.93 -9.26 -5.24
N GLY A 133 -7.46 -8.20 -5.87
CA GLY A 133 -7.48 -8.06 -7.32
C GLY A 133 -6.07 -7.94 -7.91
N ILE A 134 -5.23 -7.11 -7.29
CA ILE A 134 -3.81 -6.93 -7.67
C ILE A 134 -3.05 -8.26 -7.54
N ILE A 135 -3.12 -8.92 -6.38
CA ILE A 135 -2.49 -10.22 -6.11
C ILE A 135 -2.86 -11.24 -7.18
N LYS A 136 -4.17 -11.37 -7.47
CA LYS A 136 -4.65 -12.33 -8.48
C LYS A 136 -4.04 -12.05 -9.85
N SER A 137 -3.91 -10.78 -10.22
CA SER A 137 -3.40 -10.37 -11.54
C SER A 137 -1.90 -10.60 -11.64
N LEU A 138 -1.13 -10.27 -10.59
CA LEU A 138 0.31 -10.54 -10.50
C LEU A 138 0.61 -12.04 -10.52
N GLN A 139 -0.16 -12.85 -9.79
CA GLN A 139 -0.04 -14.31 -9.85
C GLN A 139 -0.38 -14.87 -11.24
N SER A 140 -1.34 -14.26 -11.95
CA SER A 140 -1.70 -14.67 -13.32
C SER A 140 -0.61 -14.33 -14.34
N ILE A 141 0.16 -13.26 -14.13
CA ILE A 141 1.38 -12.95 -14.88
C ILE A 141 2.49 -13.98 -14.57
N GLY A 142 2.43 -14.63 -13.40
CA GLY A 142 3.43 -15.55 -12.90
C GLY A 142 4.55 -14.86 -12.12
N ALA A 143 4.29 -13.67 -11.56
CA ALA A 143 5.21 -13.01 -10.64
C ALA A 143 5.20 -13.71 -9.27
N GLU A 144 6.36 -13.75 -8.61
CA GLU A 144 6.51 -14.22 -7.24
C GLU A 144 6.31 -13.04 -6.28
N ILE A 145 5.23 -13.08 -5.49
CA ILE A 145 5.00 -12.08 -4.44
C ILE A 145 5.73 -12.54 -3.18
N ALA A 146 6.89 -11.93 -2.93
CA ALA A 146 7.74 -12.20 -1.77
C ALA A 146 7.07 -11.78 -0.47
N ASP A 147 6.54 -10.56 -0.44
CA ASP A 147 5.91 -9.99 0.73
C ASP A 147 4.94 -8.85 0.35
N ILE A 148 4.03 -8.52 1.27
CA ILE A 148 3.05 -7.45 1.14
C ILE A 148 3.05 -6.63 2.42
N GLY A 149 3.42 -5.36 2.33
CA GLY A 149 3.48 -4.44 3.47
C GLY A 149 2.49 -3.28 3.36
N PHE A 150 1.88 -2.93 4.49
CA PHE A 150 1.05 -1.73 4.61
C PHE A 150 1.58 -0.80 5.70
N VAL A 151 1.49 0.51 5.52
CA VAL A 151 1.76 1.42 6.65
C VAL A 151 0.68 1.23 7.73
N ILE A 152 -0.58 1.19 7.31
CA ILE A 152 -1.73 1.18 8.21
C ILE A 152 -2.64 -0.02 7.90
N LYS A 153 -2.98 -0.80 8.93
CA LYS A 153 -4.09 -1.75 8.91
C LYS A 153 -5.29 -1.14 9.62
N LYS A 154 -6.41 -0.97 8.92
CA LYS A 154 -7.66 -0.44 9.49
C LYS A 154 -8.68 -1.55 9.69
N GLY A 155 -9.05 -1.82 10.94
CA GLY A 155 -9.99 -2.87 11.29
C GLY A 155 -9.47 -4.27 10.95
N ASN A 156 -10.34 -5.12 10.38
CA ASN A 156 -10.06 -6.53 10.11
C ASN A 156 -10.15 -6.84 8.59
N PRO A 157 -9.20 -6.37 7.77
CA PRO A 157 -9.19 -6.67 6.35
C PRO A 157 -8.93 -8.14 6.07
N SER A 158 -9.44 -8.62 4.94
CA SER A 158 -9.22 -9.99 4.47
C SER A 158 -8.34 -10.00 3.23
N LEU A 159 -7.16 -10.62 3.33
CA LEU A 159 -6.22 -10.78 2.22
C LEU A 159 -5.92 -12.26 1.99
N LYS A 160 -5.76 -12.66 0.72
CA LYS A 160 -5.50 -14.04 0.32
C LYS A 160 -4.08 -14.52 0.62
N LEU A 161 -3.14 -13.61 0.79
CA LEU A 161 -1.75 -13.88 1.13
C LEU A 161 -1.43 -13.26 2.50
N PRO A 162 -0.41 -13.79 3.21
CA PRO A 162 0.16 -13.11 4.36
C PRO A 162 0.56 -11.68 4.01
N TYR A 163 0.42 -10.78 4.97
CA TYR A 163 0.87 -9.40 4.86
C TYR A 163 1.33 -8.91 6.21
N SER A 164 2.17 -7.89 6.17
CA SER A 164 2.70 -7.20 7.33
C SER A 164 2.21 -5.76 7.34
N TYR A 165 2.19 -5.12 8.51
CA TYR A 165 1.79 -3.72 8.63
C TYR A 165 2.59 -3.01 9.72
N LEU A 166 2.81 -1.70 9.62
CA LEU A 166 3.51 -0.97 10.70
C LEU A 166 2.59 -0.71 11.89
N VAL A 167 1.36 -0.25 11.64
CA VAL A 167 0.41 0.16 12.69
C VAL A 167 -1.00 -0.34 12.38
N SER A 168 -1.68 -0.90 13.39
CA SER A 168 -3.11 -1.21 13.31
C SER A 168 -3.92 -0.11 14.00
N ILE A 169 -5.02 0.31 13.37
CA ILE A 169 -5.91 1.35 13.89
C ILE A 169 -7.38 0.97 13.87
N GLU A 170 -8.13 1.65 14.74
CA GLU A 170 -9.59 1.80 14.66
C GLU A 170 -9.95 3.28 14.51
N VAL A 171 -11.05 3.55 13.81
CA VAL A 171 -11.55 4.91 13.58
C VAL A 171 -12.94 5.04 14.19
N THR A 172 -13.05 5.82 15.27
CA THR A 172 -14.32 6.23 15.88
C THR A 172 -14.54 7.71 15.60
N ASP A 173 -14.82 8.51 16.62
CA ASP A 173 -14.67 9.97 16.65
C ASP A 173 -13.22 10.46 16.52
N ARG A 174 -12.25 9.56 16.69
CA ARG A 174 -10.80 9.77 16.55
C ARG A 174 -10.12 8.49 16.08
N VAL A 175 -8.88 8.60 15.63
CA VAL A 175 -8.02 7.42 15.40
C VAL A 175 -7.54 6.87 16.73
N ARG A 176 -7.61 5.55 16.89
CA ARG A 176 -7.04 4.82 18.01
C ARG A 176 -6.00 3.84 17.49
N ILE A 177 -4.82 3.83 18.11
CA ILE A 177 -3.80 2.82 17.85
C ILE A 177 -4.18 1.55 18.59
N ILE A 178 -4.24 0.43 17.86
CA ILE A 178 -4.56 -0.88 18.41
C ILE A 178 -3.30 -1.70 18.64
N ASP A 179 -2.38 -1.66 17.68
CA ASP A 179 -1.14 -2.44 17.71
C ASP A 179 -0.07 -1.81 16.81
N GLN A 180 1.19 -2.18 17.01
CA GLN A 180 2.33 -1.83 16.17
C GLN A 180 3.21 -3.07 15.95
N SER A 181 3.64 -3.32 14.71
CA SER A 181 4.60 -4.40 14.42
C SER A 181 6.04 -3.91 14.52
N PHE A 182 6.97 -4.83 14.83
CA PHE A 182 8.38 -4.56 15.06
C PHE A 182 9.27 -5.26 14.05
#